data_AF-B8MDY8-F1
#
_entry.id   AF-B8MDY8-F1
#
_cell.length_a   1.000
_cell.length_b   1.000
_cell.length_c   1.000
_cell.angle_alpha   90.00
_cell.angle_beta   90.00
_cell.angle_gamma   90.00
#
_symmetry.space_group_name_H-M   'P 1'
#
loop_
_entity.id
_entity.type
_entity.pdbx_description
1 polymer ?
#
loop_
_entity_poly.entity_id
_entity_poly.type
_entity_poly.pdbx_seq_one_letter_code
_entity_poly.pdbx_strand_id
1 'polypeptide(L)'
;MRIIIDIMAAGFYFLHAYPKDSVLRMELLGVLRLLCLLVASVVATGPVPLQKSGLAGIDGFEFYDFYCAHACYRSFSPFTLSCSNTIEEGGHTTADDLAHDIRASCIEKSWETEITGDVSVTPQWSYGETMSKIVEPPLRVLTGEGMLNETVLTTMAVFTDTENTLIYYFRETALESYFGLAICVAIFALPILLTWMDYLPFMTRVRERLQPQLWPSIIGTYHERPLPYFIGNAPTIGQALFILLMVILNGIFISVDYKTLYPERLMQWYENHYQELMFYVCLRAGASAFCLTPVMFLFSSRNNILLWLID
;
A
#
# COMPACT_ATOMS: atom_id res chain seq x y z
N MET A 1 2.65 9.39 -10.24
CA MET A 1 3.91 9.61 -10.98
C MET A 1 4.12 11.06 -11.44
N ARG A 2 3.15 11.74 -12.08
CA ARG A 2 3.30 13.15 -12.55
C ARG A 2 3.75 14.13 -11.46
N ILE A 3 3.16 14.10 -10.27
CA ILE A 3 3.54 15.00 -9.15
C ILE A 3 5.00 14.81 -8.73
N ILE A 4 5.51 13.57 -8.74
CA ILE A 4 6.90 13.26 -8.37
C ILE A 4 7.85 13.71 -9.48
N ILE A 5 7.46 13.53 -10.74
CA ILE A 5 8.21 14.04 -11.91
C ILE A 5 8.25 15.57 -11.89
N ASP A 6 7.14 16.23 -11.53
CA ASP A 6 7.04 17.68 -11.43
C ASP A 6 7.89 18.23 -10.28
N ILE A 7 7.95 17.52 -9.14
CA ILE A 7 8.85 17.83 -8.01
C ILE A 7 10.32 17.63 -8.40
N MET A 8 10.66 16.54 -9.11
CA MET A 8 12.03 16.29 -9.60
C MET A 8 12.45 17.30 -10.68
N ALA A 9 11.54 17.67 -11.57
CA ALA A 9 11.77 18.70 -12.58
C ALA A 9 11.97 20.07 -11.92
N ALA A 10 11.13 20.44 -10.95
CA ALA A 10 11.29 21.67 -10.17
C ALA A 10 12.63 21.72 -9.43
N GLY A 11 13.08 20.58 -8.86
CA GLY A 11 14.41 20.44 -8.26
C GLY A 11 15.56 20.65 -9.26
N PHE A 12 15.43 20.11 -10.48
CA PHE A 12 16.41 20.30 -11.56
C PHE A 12 16.48 21.75 -12.09
N TYR A 13 15.33 22.44 -12.17
CA TYR A 13 15.29 23.86 -12.52
C TYR A 13 15.95 24.73 -11.42
N PHE A 14 15.77 24.37 -10.14
CA PHE A 14 16.43 25.03 -9.01
C PHE A 14 17.97 24.84 -9.03
N LEU A 15 18.46 23.70 -9.52
CA LEU A 15 19.89 23.37 -9.65
C LEU A 15 20.66 24.25 -10.66
N HIS A 16 19.95 24.90 -11.59
CA HIS A 16 20.53 25.84 -12.57
C HIS A 16 20.72 27.25 -12.01
N ALA A 17 20.05 27.59 -10.91
CA ALA A 17 20.16 28.90 -10.28
C ALA A 17 21.43 29.07 -9.42
N TYR A 18 22.19 28.00 -9.18
CA TYR A 18 23.36 28.02 -8.29
C TYR A 18 24.70 27.81 -9.04
N PRO A 19 25.78 28.49 -8.61
CA PRO A 19 27.12 28.33 -9.18
C PRO A 19 27.58 26.86 -9.11
N LYS A 20 28.35 26.41 -10.11
CA LYS A 20 28.75 24.99 -10.22
C LYS A 20 29.52 24.46 -9.01
N ASP A 21 30.18 25.34 -8.27
CA ASP A 21 31.10 25.01 -7.16
C ASP A 21 30.48 25.26 -5.77
N SER A 22 29.18 25.59 -5.69
CA SER A 22 28.54 25.78 -4.39
C SER A 22 28.30 24.43 -3.71
N VAL A 23 28.65 24.35 -2.42
CA VAL A 23 28.37 23.19 -1.56
C VAL A 23 26.89 22.80 -1.64
N LEU A 24 26.01 23.80 -1.69
CA LEU A 24 24.55 23.65 -1.85
C LEU A 24 24.16 22.87 -3.13
N ARG A 25 24.91 23.00 -4.23
CA ARG A 25 24.65 22.27 -5.48
C ARG A 25 25.06 20.81 -5.37
N MET A 26 26.15 20.51 -4.65
CA MET A 26 26.58 19.14 -4.34
C MET A 26 25.60 18.44 -3.40
N GLU A 27 25.12 19.15 -2.37
CA GLU A 27 24.08 18.70 -1.43
C GLU A 27 22.76 18.38 -2.14
N LEU A 28 22.27 19.28 -3.01
CA LEU A 28 21.05 19.05 -3.78
C LEU A 28 21.19 17.85 -4.73
N LEU A 29 22.37 17.67 -5.33
CA LEU A 29 22.68 16.50 -6.18
C LEU A 29 22.73 15.20 -5.36
N GLY A 30 23.22 15.24 -4.13
CA GLY A 30 23.26 14.10 -3.20
C GLY A 30 21.86 13.65 -2.79
N VAL A 31 21.01 14.59 -2.37
CA VAL A 31 19.62 14.31 -1.99
C VAL A 31 18.78 13.92 -3.20
N LEU A 32 18.96 14.56 -4.35
CA LEU A 32 18.30 14.16 -5.60
C LEU A 32 18.76 12.77 -6.04
N ARG A 33 20.04 12.42 -5.86
CA ARG A 33 20.53 11.04 -6.09
C ARG A 33 19.93 10.05 -5.11
N LEU A 34 19.78 10.38 -3.83
CA LEU A 34 19.18 9.50 -2.83
C LEU A 34 17.67 9.31 -3.06
N LEU A 35 16.95 10.38 -3.42
CA LEU A 35 15.55 10.33 -3.87
C LEU A 35 15.43 9.54 -5.18
N CYS A 36 16.32 9.75 -6.14
CA CYS A 36 16.36 8.96 -7.37
C CYS A 36 16.73 7.49 -7.10
N LEU A 37 17.54 7.18 -6.09
CA LEU A 37 17.87 5.80 -5.70
C LEU A 37 16.69 5.13 -4.99
N LEU A 38 15.98 5.83 -4.11
CA LEU A 38 14.74 5.37 -3.48
C LEU A 38 13.62 5.17 -4.51
N VAL A 39 13.52 6.08 -5.49
CA VAL A 39 12.61 5.93 -6.64
C VAL A 39 13.11 4.85 -7.60
N ALA A 40 14.41 4.68 -7.81
CA ALA A 40 14.96 3.62 -8.66
C ALA A 40 14.83 2.23 -8.04
N SER A 41 14.83 2.09 -6.71
CA SER A 41 14.42 0.83 -6.06
C SER A 41 12.93 0.53 -6.22
N VAL A 42 12.11 1.53 -6.57
CA VAL A 42 10.70 1.36 -6.96
C VAL A 42 10.56 1.19 -8.49
N VAL A 43 11.56 1.56 -9.29
CA VAL A 43 11.54 1.59 -10.77
C VAL A 43 12.50 0.57 -11.41
N ALA A 44 13.14 -0.31 -10.64
CA ALA A 44 13.99 -1.38 -11.18
C ALA A 44 13.15 -2.52 -11.80
N THR A 45 12.39 -2.23 -12.86
CA THR A 45 11.79 -3.25 -13.72
C THR A 45 12.75 -3.51 -14.88
N GLY A 46 13.63 -4.50 -14.69
CA GLY A 46 13.98 -5.37 -15.80
C GLY A 46 12.74 -6.17 -16.25
N PRO A 47 12.83 -7.05 -17.26
CA PRO A 47 11.78 -8.02 -17.51
C PRO A 47 11.77 -9.01 -16.33
N VAL A 48 11.09 -8.63 -15.26
CA VAL A 48 10.94 -9.47 -14.07
C VAL A 48 9.95 -10.58 -14.46
N PRO A 49 10.28 -11.85 -14.20
CA PRO A 49 9.32 -12.94 -14.35
C PRO A 49 8.07 -12.65 -13.52
N LEU A 50 6.94 -13.31 -13.83
CA LEU A 50 5.63 -13.28 -13.17
C LEU A 50 5.70 -13.45 -11.63
N GLN A 51 6.28 -12.48 -10.94
CA GLN A 51 6.25 -12.32 -9.50
C GLN A 51 5.55 -11.00 -9.25
N LYS A 52 4.42 -11.10 -8.57
CA LYS A 52 3.62 -9.98 -8.06
C LYS A 52 4.47 -9.20 -7.03
N SER A 53 5.40 -8.38 -7.49
CA SER A 53 6.30 -7.57 -6.65
C SER A 53 5.96 -6.10 -6.81
N GLY A 54 5.42 -5.49 -5.75
CA GLY A 54 5.00 -4.09 -5.72
C GLY A 54 4.21 -3.77 -4.45
N LEU A 55 3.99 -2.48 -4.17
CA LEU A 55 3.04 -2.07 -3.14
C LEU A 55 1.62 -2.16 -3.69
N ALA A 56 0.74 -2.79 -2.93
CA ALA A 56 -0.69 -2.86 -3.19
C ALA A 56 -1.28 -1.53 -3.67
N GLY A 57 -1.93 -1.53 -4.84
CA GLY A 57 -2.63 -0.36 -5.36
C GLY A 57 -1.73 0.76 -5.91
N ILE A 58 -0.40 0.66 -5.83
CA ILE A 58 0.54 1.63 -6.41
C ILE A 58 0.96 1.15 -7.81
N ASP A 59 0.90 2.05 -8.80
CA ASP A 59 1.28 1.81 -10.21
C ASP A 59 0.47 0.72 -10.93
N GLY A 60 -0.83 0.60 -10.58
CA GLY A 60 -1.73 -0.36 -11.23
C GLY A 60 -1.45 -1.81 -10.84
N PHE A 61 -0.69 -2.03 -9.75
CA PHE A 61 -0.58 -3.33 -9.12
C PHE A 61 -1.90 -3.69 -8.44
N GLU A 62 -2.77 -4.36 -9.19
CA GLU A 62 -4.01 -4.96 -8.72
C GLU A 62 -3.75 -6.43 -8.39
N PHE A 63 -4.10 -6.86 -7.18
CA PHE A 63 -3.91 -8.25 -6.77
C PHE A 63 -4.80 -9.22 -7.54
N TYR A 64 -5.94 -8.73 -8.03
CA TYR A 64 -6.99 -9.54 -8.64
C TYR A 64 -7.85 -8.69 -9.58
N ASP A 65 -8.02 -9.16 -10.81
CA ASP A 65 -8.91 -8.54 -11.79
C ASP A 65 -10.29 -9.23 -11.71
N PHE A 66 -11.24 -8.56 -11.06
CA PHE A 66 -12.59 -9.09 -10.81
C PHE A 66 -13.33 -9.38 -12.12
N TYR A 67 -13.12 -8.60 -13.17
CA TYR A 67 -13.81 -8.81 -14.44
C TYR A 67 -13.35 -10.09 -15.10
N CYS A 68 -12.03 -10.32 -15.13
CA CYS A 68 -11.48 -11.52 -15.76
C CYS A 68 -11.77 -12.78 -14.96
N ALA A 69 -11.80 -12.70 -13.64
CA ALA A 69 -12.21 -13.81 -12.80
C ALA A 69 -13.71 -14.12 -12.92
N HIS A 70 -14.56 -13.09 -13.00
CA HIS A 70 -16.00 -13.28 -13.21
C HIS A 70 -16.29 -13.88 -14.60
N ALA A 71 -15.55 -13.49 -15.64
CA ALA A 71 -15.64 -14.10 -16.96
C ALA A 71 -15.17 -15.57 -16.96
N CYS A 72 -14.08 -15.86 -16.24
CA CYS A 72 -13.58 -17.21 -16.02
C CYS A 72 -14.66 -18.08 -15.35
N TYR A 73 -15.24 -17.64 -14.23
CA TYR A 73 -16.30 -18.35 -13.52
C TYR A 73 -17.53 -18.61 -14.39
N ARG A 74 -18.01 -17.58 -15.11
CA ARG A 74 -19.19 -17.72 -16.01
C ARG A 74 -19.00 -18.77 -17.09
N SER A 75 -17.76 -19.01 -17.51
CA SER A 75 -17.48 -19.98 -18.56
C SER A 75 -17.52 -21.44 -18.07
N PHE A 76 -17.30 -21.67 -16.77
CA PHE A 76 -17.44 -22.99 -16.13
C PHE A 76 -18.86 -23.25 -15.63
N SER A 77 -19.64 -22.20 -15.41
CA SER A 77 -20.98 -22.35 -14.89
C SER A 77 -21.95 -22.77 -16.00
N PRO A 78 -22.81 -23.78 -15.80
CA PRO A 78 -23.84 -24.18 -16.75
C PRO A 78 -24.96 -23.13 -16.88
N PHE A 79 -24.80 -21.92 -16.31
CA PHE A 79 -25.66 -20.80 -16.67
C PHE A 79 -25.51 -20.54 -18.17
N THR A 80 -26.50 -21.00 -18.92
CA THR A 80 -26.74 -20.55 -20.28
C THR A 80 -26.58 -19.03 -20.28
N LEU A 81 -25.66 -18.50 -21.09
CA LEU A 81 -25.66 -17.10 -21.45
C LEU A 81 -27.01 -16.85 -22.13
N SER A 82 -27.98 -16.43 -21.32
CA SER A 82 -29.24 -15.92 -21.80
C SER A 82 -28.89 -14.66 -22.55
N CYS A 83 -28.87 -14.75 -23.88
CA CYS A 83 -29.01 -13.63 -24.80
C CYS A 83 -30.38 -12.96 -24.55
N SER A 84 -30.61 -12.48 -23.33
CA SER A 84 -31.87 -11.93 -22.84
C SER A 84 -31.68 -10.47 -22.51
N ASN A 85 -32.57 -9.65 -23.08
CA ASN A 85 -32.58 -8.20 -22.98
C ASN A 85 -33.12 -7.70 -21.62
N THR A 86 -32.95 -8.47 -20.55
CA THR A 86 -33.46 -8.12 -19.21
C THR A 86 -32.43 -8.47 -18.15
N ILE A 87 -31.88 -7.43 -17.54
CA ILE A 87 -31.02 -7.51 -16.35
C ILE A 87 -31.93 -7.89 -15.17
N GLU A 88 -31.68 -9.03 -14.52
CA GLU A 88 -32.33 -9.37 -13.26
C GLU A 88 -31.74 -8.55 -12.11
N GLU A 89 -32.63 -8.01 -11.27
CA GLU A 89 -32.30 -7.32 -10.03
C GLU A 89 -31.70 -8.31 -9.02
N GLY A 90 -30.42 -8.16 -8.73
CA GLY A 90 -29.75 -8.91 -7.64
C GLY A 90 -28.29 -9.27 -7.86
N GLY A 91 -27.75 -9.10 -9.07
CA GLY A 91 -26.30 -9.16 -9.30
C GLY A 91 -25.73 -7.76 -9.20
N HIS A 92 -24.60 -7.58 -8.49
CA HIS A 92 -23.79 -6.37 -8.64
C HIS A 92 -23.31 -6.28 -10.09
N THR A 93 -24.13 -5.69 -10.95
CA THR A 93 -23.81 -5.33 -12.31
C THR A 93 -23.04 -4.02 -12.27
N THR A 94 -21.74 -4.10 -12.07
CA THR A 94 -20.82 -3.33 -12.92
C THR A 94 -20.45 -4.15 -14.15
N ALA A 95 -21.37 -4.99 -14.64
CA ALA A 95 -21.42 -5.32 -16.05
C ALA A 95 -21.90 -4.07 -16.82
N ASP A 96 -21.08 -3.02 -16.78
CA ASP A 96 -20.93 -2.08 -17.87
C ASP A 96 -20.67 -2.89 -19.15
N ASP A 97 -20.90 -2.30 -20.32
CA ASP A 97 -20.65 -2.90 -21.64
C ASP A 97 -19.25 -3.56 -21.78
N LEU A 98 -18.31 -3.22 -20.90
CA LEU A 98 -16.99 -3.85 -20.73
C LEU A 98 -17.01 -5.34 -20.35
N ALA A 99 -18.02 -5.84 -19.63
CA ALA A 99 -18.07 -7.25 -19.22
C ALA A 99 -18.40 -8.21 -20.39
N HIS A 100 -18.93 -7.69 -21.49
CA HIS A 100 -19.26 -8.49 -22.69
C HIS A 100 -18.13 -8.56 -23.72
N ASP A 101 -17.07 -7.76 -23.58
CA ASP A 101 -15.90 -7.73 -24.47
C ASP A 101 -14.59 -8.02 -23.73
N ILE A 102 -14.62 -9.02 -22.84
CA ILE A 102 -13.41 -9.46 -22.13
C ILE A 102 -12.59 -10.33 -23.08
N ARG A 103 -11.36 -9.89 -23.36
CA ARG A 103 -10.43 -10.61 -24.24
C ARG A 103 -10.08 -11.98 -23.63
N ALA A 104 -10.06 -13.02 -24.46
CA ALA A 104 -9.66 -14.37 -24.05
C ALA A 104 -8.29 -14.42 -23.33
N SER A 105 -7.36 -13.54 -23.73
CA SER A 105 -6.06 -13.41 -23.06
C SER A 105 -6.14 -13.02 -21.59
N CYS A 106 -7.21 -12.33 -21.16
CA CYS A 106 -7.39 -11.98 -19.75
C CYS A 106 -7.84 -13.18 -18.92
N ILE A 107 -8.69 -14.04 -19.49
CA ILE A 107 -9.13 -15.28 -18.87
C ILE A 107 -7.94 -16.23 -18.73
N GLU A 108 -7.15 -16.41 -19.79
CA GLU A 108 -5.92 -17.21 -19.76
C GLU A 108 -4.93 -16.67 -18.71
N LYS A 109 -4.72 -15.35 -18.66
CA LYS A 109 -3.86 -14.75 -17.62
C LYS A 109 -4.37 -15.04 -16.21
N SER A 110 -5.67 -14.84 -15.96
CA SER A 110 -6.27 -15.12 -14.64
C SER A 110 -6.17 -16.61 -14.29
N TRP A 111 -6.32 -17.50 -15.27
CA TRP A 111 -6.15 -18.94 -15.09
C TRP A 111 -4.71 -19.29 -14.72
N GLU A 112 -3.73 -18.74 -15.43
CA GLU A 112 -2.31 -18.99 -15.18
C GLU A 112 -1.83 -18.45 -13.83
N THR A 113 -2.37 -17.33 -13.35
CA THR A 113 -1.85 -16.66 -12.15
C THR A 113 -2.64 -16.92 -10.87
N GLU A 114 -3.93 -17.22 -10.95
CA GLU A 114 -4.80 -17.29 -9.76
C GLU A 114 -5.32 -18.69 -9.42
N ILE A 115 -5.43 -19.61 -10.39
CA ILE A 115 -6.18 -20.87 -10.20
C ILE A 115 -5.56 -21.80 -9.15
N THR A 116 -4.23 -21.78 -9.03
CA THR A 116 -3.47 -22.61 -8.08
C THR A 116 -3.32 -21.95 -6.72
N GLY A 117 -3.61 -20.65 -6.62
CA GLY A 117 -3.32 -19.82 -5.45
C GLY A 117 -1.82 -19.60 -5.17
N ASP A 118 -0.93 -20.20 -5.95
CA ASP A 118 0.52 -20.10 -5.82
C ASP A 118 1.15 -19.81 -7.19
N VAL A 119 1.73 -18.62 -7.32
CA VAL A 119 2.40 -18.16 -8.55
C VAL A 119 3.57 -19.05 -8.99
N SER A 120 4.12 -19.86 -8.09
CA SER A 120 5.18 -20.83 -8.41
C SER A 120 4.65 -22.12 -9.04
N VAL A 121 3.35 -22.38 -8.91
CA VAL A 121 2.68 -23.56 -9.45
C VAL A 121 1.87 -23.14 -10.66
N THR A 122 2.37 -23.48 -11.84
CA THR A 122 1.64 -23.26 -13.09
C THR A 122 0.57 -24.34 -13.28
N PRO A 123 -0.60 -24.00 -13.85
CA PRO A 123 -1.61 -25.01 -14.16
C PRO A 123 -1.07 -26.01 -15.19
N GLN A 124 -1.48 -27.27 -15.06
CA GLN A 124 -1.04 -28.34 -15.97
C GLN A 124 -1.46 -28.10 -17.43
N TRP A 125 -2.60 -27.45 -17.62
CA TRP A 125 -3.19 -27.14 -18.93
C TRP A 125 -3.60 -25.67 -18.97
N SER A 126 -3.55 -25.08 -20.17
CA SER A 126 -4.14 -23.76 -20.42
C SER A 126 -5.65 -23.78 -20.21
N TYR A 127 -6.26 -22.61 -20.09
CA TYR A 127 -7.71 -22.53 -19.90
C TYR A 127 -8.46 -23.11 -21.10
N GLY A 128 -8.04 -22.78 -22.34
CA GLY A 128 -8.63 -23.35 -23.56
C GLY A 128 -8.49 -24.86 -23.66
N GLU A 129 -7.33 -25.42 -23.30
CA GLU A 129 -7.14 -26.88 -23.27
C GLU A 129 -8.00 -27.55 -22.20
N THR A 130 -8.12 -26.93 -21.02
CA THR A 130 -8.97 -27.43 -19.94
C THR A 130 -10.42 -27.48 -20.40
N MET A 131 -10.92 -26.41 -21.03
CA MET A 131 -12.27 -26.36 -21.60
C MET A 131 -12.50 -27.43 -22.67
N SER A 132 -11.50 -27.75 -23.48
CA SER A 132 -11.62 -28.82 -24.50
C SER A 132 -11.67 -30.24 -23.91
N LYS A 133 -11.14 -30.43 -22.70
CA LYS A 133 -11.09 -31.73 -22.00
C LYS A 133 -12.32 -32.00 -21.15
N ILE A 134 -13.11 -30.98 -20.84
CA ILE A 134 -14.35 -31.13 -20.10
C ILE A 134 -15.40 -31.72 -21.05
N VAL A 135 -15.62 -33.04 -20.93
CA VAL A 135 -16.62 -33.78 -21.73
C VAL A 135 -17.99 -33.76 -21.05
N GLU A 136 -18.01 -33.81 -19.71
CA GLU A 136 -19.24 -33.83 -18.91
C GLU A 136 -19.18 -32.73 -17.84
N PRO A 137 -20.28 -31.97 -17.64
CA PRO A 137 -20.30 -30.88 -16.65
C PRO A 137 -20.22 -31.45 -15.22
N PRO A 138 -19.46 -30.82 -14.31
CA PRO A 138 -19.37 -31.27 -12.93
C PRO A 138 -20.71 -31.11 -12.22
N LEU A 139 -21.21 -32.19 -11.61
CA LEU A 139 -22.49 -32.20 -10.89
C LEU A 139 -22.34 -31.99 -9.38
N ARG A 140 -21.14 -32.17 -8.84
CA ARG A 140 -20.88 -32.07 -7.40
C ARG A 140 -20.59 -30.63 -7.01
N VAL A 141 -21.40 -30.07 -6.11
CA VAL A 141 -21.13 -28.76 -5.49
C VAL A 141 -20.10 -28.93 -4.37
N LEU A 142 -19.15 -27.99 -4.26
CA LEU A 142 -18.19 -28.00 -3.16
C LEU A 142 -18.88 -27.63 -1.83
N THR A 143 -18.87 -28.55 -0.86
CA THR A 143 -19.51 -28.37 0.47
C THR A 143 -18.52 -28.50 1.63
N GLY A 144 -17.32 -27.91 1.49
CA GLY A 144 -16.30 -27.92 2.54
C GLY A 144 -14.89 -27.66 2.03
N GLU A 145 -13.94 -27.61 2.97
CA GLU A 145 -12.51 -27.45 2.69
C GLU A 145 -11.88 -28.82 2.36
N GLY A 146 -10.97 -28.85 1.38
CA GLY A 146 -10.21 -30.06 1.04
C GLY A 146 -9.49 -29.95 -0.29
N MET A 147 -8.53 -30.87 -0.51
CA MET A 147 -7.89 -31.01 -1.82
C MET A 147 -8.90 -31.56 -2.84
N LEU A 148 -9.01 -30.87 -3.97
CA LEU A 148 -9.89 -31.26 -5.06
C LEU A 148 -9.15 -32.25 -5.97
N ASN A 149 -9.64 -33.49 -6.02
CA ASN A 149 -9.18 -34.50 -6.99
C ASN A 149 -10.09 -34.56 -8.24
N GLU A 150 -11.20 -33.84 -8.21
CA GLU A 150 -12.20 -33.80 -9.27
C GLU A 150 -12.70 -32.38 -9.49
N THR A 151 -13.25 -32.12 -10.68
CA THR A 151 -13.91 -30.87 -10.98
C THR A 151 -15.20 -30.76 -10.18
N VAL A 152 -15.35 -29.67 -9.43
CA VAL A 152 -16.53 -29.37 -8.62
C VAL A 152 -17.14 -28.05 -9.05
N LEU A 153 -18.41 -27.88 -8.77
CA LEU A 153 -19.17 -26.69 -9.08
C LEU A 153 -19.22 -25.76 -7.85
N THR A 154 -19.01 -24.47 -8.08
CA THR A 154 -19.19 -23.40 -7.07
C THR A 154 -20.51 -22.70 -7.35
N THR A 155 -21.31 -22.44 -6.32
CA THR A 155 -22.56 -21.69 -6.45
C THR A 155 -22.28 -20.20 -6.60
N MET A 156 -23.17 -19.48 -7.30
CA MET A 156 -23.03 -18.03 -7.49
C MET A 156 -23.01 -17.28 -6.15
N ALA A 157 -23.78 -17.75 -5.16
CA ALA A 157 -23.77 -17.15 -3.82
C ALA A 157 -22.38 -17.20 -3.18
N VAL A 158 -21.72 -18.36 -3.20
CA VAL A 158 -20.36 -18.52 -2.65
C VAL A 158 -19.36 -17.69 -3.45
N PHE A 159 -19.49 -17.67 -4.78
CA PHE A 159 -18.64 -16.83 -5.63
C PHE A 159 -18.75 -15.34 -5.29
N THR A 160 -19.98 -14.81 -5.21
CA THR A 160 -20.22 -13.40 -4.87
C THR A 160 -19.75 -13.05 -3.45
N ASP A 161 -19.91 -13.95 -2.48
CA ASP A 161 -19.42 -13.72 -1.12
C ASP A 161 -17.88 -13.70 -1.06
N THR A 162 -17.21 -14.59 -1.82
CA THR A 162 -15.75 -14.58 -1.98
C THR A 162 -15.29 -13.30 -2.70
N GLU A 163 -15.92 -12.95 -3.82
CA GLU A 163 -15.61 -11.77 -4.62
C GLU A 163 -15.70 -10.49 -3.78
N ASN A 164 -16.83 -10.30 -3.09
CA ASN A 164 -17.03 -9.18 -2.19
C ASN A 164 -15.95 -9.13 -1.11
N THR A 165 -15.65 -10.26 -0.47
CA THR A 165 -14.59 -10.30 0.55
C THR A 165 -13.24 -9.85 0.00
N LEU A 166 -12.88 -10.31 -1.20
CA LEU A 166 -11.61 -9.95 -1.86
C LEU A 166 -11.57 -8.47 -2.30
N ILE A 167 -12.65 -7.91 -2.85
CA ILE A 167 -12.73 -6.49 -3.24
C ILE A 167 -12.39 -5.60 -2.05
N TYR A 168 -13.06 -5.82 -0.91
CA TYR A 168 -12.85 -4.99 0.27
C TYR A 168 -11.49 -5.26 0.89
N TYR A 169 -11.04 -6.52 0.96
CA TYR A 169 -9.71 -6.85 1.46
C TYR A 169 -8.61 -6.13 0.66
N PHE A 170 -8.61 -6.24 -0.67
CA PHE A 170 -7.58 -5.62 -1.50
C PHE A 170 -7.64 -4.09 -1.47
N ARG A 171 -8.83 -3.50 -1.34
CA ARG A 171 -8.97 -2.07 -1.08
C ARG A 171 -8.27 -1.67 0.21
N GLU A 172 -8.49 -2.41 1.30
CA GLU A 172 -7.85 -2.14 2.58
C GLU A 172 -6.32 -2.32 2.51
N THR A 173 -5.84 -3.35 1.81
CA THR A 173 -4.40 -3.58 1.54
C THR A 173 -3.77 -2.47 0.70
N ALA A 174 -4.52 -1.88 -0.23
CA ALA A 174 -4.04 -0.72 -0.97
C ALA A 174 -3.94 0.51 -0.06
N LEU A 175 -4.99 0.80 0.72
CA LEU A 175 -5.01 1.95 1.62
C LEU A 175 -3.92 1.91 2.69
N GLU A 176 -3.65 0.74 3.29
CA GLU A 176 -2.55 0.61 4.24
C GLU A 176 -1.19 0.92 3.62
N SER A 177 -0.98 0.52 2.35
CA SER A 177 0.26 0.78 1.62
C SER A 177 0.41 2.29 1.36
N TYR A 178 -0.68 2.96 0.99
CA TYR A 178 -0.70 4.41 0.82
C TYR A 178 -0.43 5.16 2.12
N PHE A 179 -1.11 4.79 3.21
CA PHE A 179 -0.94 5.45 4.51
C PHE A 179 0.43 5.17 5.12
N GLY A 180 0.93 3.94 5.02
CA GLY A 180 2.28 3.55 5.45
C GLY A 180 3.36 4.34 4.70
N LEU A 181 3.23 4.49 3.38
CA LEU A 181 4.15 5.31 2.62
C LEU A 181 4.03 6.80 2.99
N ALA A 182 2.81 7.32 3.10
CA ALA A 182 2.56 8.72 3.44
C ALA A 182 3.17 9.09 4.81
N ILE A 183 3.03 8.23 5.81
CA ILE A 183 3.59 8.49 7.13
C ILE A 183 5.13 8.41 7.14
N CYS A 184 5.71 7.43 6.44
CA CYS A 184 7.16 7.34 6.27
C CYS A 184 7.73 8.59 5.61
N VAL A 185 7.12 9.03 4.51
CA VAL A 185 7.56 10.21 3.77
C VAL A 185 7.37 11.46 4.62
N ALA A 186 6.25 11.62 5.33
CA ALA A 186 6.03 12.77 6.19
C ALA A 186 7.06 12.86 7.31
N ILE A 187 7.34 11.75 8.01
CA ILE A 187 8.27 11.72 9.15
C ILE A 187 9.72 11.88 8.68
N PHE A 188 10.08 11.32 7.52
CA PHE A 188 11.43 11.48 6.95
C PHE A 188 11.65 12.87 6.35
N ALA A 189 10.69 13.40 5.60
CA ALA A 189 10.83 14.66 4.90
C ALA A 189 10.74 15.86 5.86
N LEU A 190 9.91 15.79 6.91
CA LEU A 190 9.71 16.91 7.82
C LEU A 190 11.02 17.46 8.44
N PRO A 191 11.90 16.66 9.06
CA PRO A 191 13.16 17.20 9.60
C PRO A 191 14.05 17.79 8.51
N ILE A 192 14.14 17.17 7.33
CA ILE A 192 14.92 17.67 6.20
C ILE A 192 14.39 19.03 5.74
N LEU A 193 13.07 19.16 5.60
CA LEU A 193 12.42 20.41 5.20
C LEU A 193 12.61 21.51 6.25
N LEU A 194 12.54 21.19 7.54
CA LEU A 194 12.80 22.14 8.62
C LEU A 194 14.26 22.60 8.60
N THR A 195 15.21 21.69 8.39
CA THR A 195 16.63 22.04 8.23
C THR A 195 16.87 22.90 6.99
N TRP A 196 16.24 22.60 5.85
CA TRP A 196 16.36 23.42 4.64
C TRP A 196 15.77 24.81 4.80
N MET A 197 14.70 24.93 5.57
CA MET A 197 14.07 26.21 5.88
C MET A 197 15.02 27.14 6.66
N ASP A 198 15.98 26.60 7.40
CA ASP A 198 17.00 27.39 8.12
C ASP A 198 18.02 28.07 7.19
N TYR A 199 18.23 27.56 5.97
CA TYR A 199 19.15 28.17 5.00
C TYR A 199 18.51 29.34 4.22
N LEU A 200 17.20 29.56 4.35
CA LEU A 200 16.49 30.62 3.64
C LEU A 200 16.68 31.96 4.37
N PRO A 201 17.21 33.00 3.70
CA PRO A 201 17.62 34.25 4.36
C PRO A 201 16.45 35.04 4.99
N PHE A 202 15.21 34.74 4.61
CA PHE A 202 14.01 35.37 5.14
C PHE A 202 13.45 34.71 6.41
N MET A 203 13.87 33.49 6.74
CA MET A 203 13.31 32.73 7.89
C MET A 203 14.02 33.01 9.22
N THR A 204 15.11 33.77 9.21
CA THR A 204 15.93 34.09 10.40
C THR A 204 15.11 34.70 11.54
N ARG A 205 14.18 35.61 11.25
CA ARG A 205 13.28 36.22 12.26
C ARG A 205 12.30 35.23 12.90
N VAL A 206 11.83 34.25 12.13
CA VAL A 206 10.92 33.21 12.61
C VAL A 206 11.69 32.24 13.50
N ARG A 207 12.89 31.84 13.07
CA ARG A 207 13.81 30.99 13.83
C ARG A 207 14.15 31.58 15.19
N GLU A 208 14.53 32.85 15.24
CA GLU A 208 14.88 33.54 16.50
C GLU A 208 13.74 33.55 17.52
N ARG A 209 12.48 33.52 17.07
CA ARG A 209 11.32 33.41 17.97
C ARG A 209 10.98 31.97 18.37
N LEU A 210 11.10 31.02 17.46
CA LEU A 210 10.75 29.62 17.69
C LEU A 210 11.82 28.86 18.47
N GLN A 211 13.09 29.12 18.20
CA GLN A 211 14.23 28.44 18.82
C GLN A 211 14.16 28.43 20.37
N PRO A 212 13.95 29.57 21.07
CA PRO A 212 13.87 29.55 22.53
C PRO A 212 12.65 28.80 23.08
N GLN A 213 11.60 28.57 22.28
CA GLN A 213 10.42 27.81 22.68
C GLN A 213 10.58 26.29 22.42
N LEU A 214 11.36 25.91 21.40
CA LEU A 214 11.49 24.51 20.96
C LEU A 214 12.67 23.76 21.61
N TRP A 215 13.74 24.47 21.97
CA TRP A 215 14.96 23.89 22.55
C TRP A 215 14.88 23.44 24.02
N PRO A 216 14.06 24.06 24.91
CA PRO A 216 13.96 23.58 26.28
C PRO A 216 13.46 22.13 26.35
N SER A 217 13.93 21.39 27.36
CA SER A 217 13.36 20.09 27.73
C SER A 217 11.89 20.24 28.14
N ILE A 218 11.06 19.23 27.90
CA ILE A 218 9.74 19.17 28.56
C ILE A 218 9.89 19.12 30.08
N ILE A 219 10.93 18.42 30.57
CA ILE A 219 11.16 18.18 31.99
C ILE A 219 12.45 18.88 32.39
N GLY A 220 12.34 20.08 32.95
CA GLY A 220 13.44 20.83 33.58
C GLY A 220 14.75 20.82 32.79
N THR A 221 15.83 20.36 33.42
CA THR A 221 17.17 20.24 32.80
C THR A 221 17.51 18.80 32.37
N TYR A 222 16.53 17.90 32.32
CA TYR A 222 16.71 16.48 32.01
C TYR A 222 16.98 16.20 30.51
N HIS A 223 17.23 17.22 29.69
CA HIS A 223 17.72 17.01 28.33
C HIS A 223 19.18 16.54 28.32
N GLU A 224 20.00 17.08 29.22
CA GLU A 224 21.43 16.77 29.36
C GLU A 224 21.71 15.79 30.51
N ARG A 225 20.70 15.54 31.36
CA ARG A 225 20.80 14.64 32.51
C ARG A 225 19.80 13.50 32.35
N PRO A 226 20.21 12.24 32.58
CA PRO A 226 19.29 11.13 32.52
C PRO A 226 18.20 11.27 33.59
N LEU A 227 16.98 10.86 33.25
CA LEU A 227 15.86 10.76 34.18
C LEU A 227 16.17 9.75 35.31
N PRO A 228 15.52 9.89 36.48
CA PRO A 228 15.61 8.90 37.54
C PRO A 228 15.34 7.48 37.01
N TYR A 229 16.05 6.49 37.56
CA TYR A 229 16.01 5.09 37.10
C TYR A 229 16.59 4.83 35.69
N PHE A 230 17.39 5.75 35.15
CA PHE A 230 18.11 5.58 33.87
C PHE A 230 17.19 5.27 32.67
N ILE A 231 15.97 5.80 32.68
CA ILE A 231 14.96 5.60 31.62
C ILE A 231 15.34 6.34 30.32
N GLY A 232 16.35 7.23 30.38
CA GLY A 232 16.88 7.99 29.24
C GLY A 232 16.87 9.49 29.51
N ASN A 233 17.13 10.28 28.47
CA ASN A 233 17.05 11.74 28.54
C ASN A 233 15.65 12.22 28.13
N ALA A 234 15.19 13.31 28.73
CA ALA A 234 13.92 13.93 28.38
C ALA A 234 14.03 14.61 26.99
N PRO A 235 13.03 14.42 26.12
CA PRO A 235 13.00 15.08 24.82
C PRO A 235 12.83 16.61 24.97
N THR A 236 13.38 17.35 24.01
CA THR A 236 13.08 18.78 23.85
C THR A 236 11.62 18.97 23.44
N ILE A 237 11.07 20.18 23.62
CA ILE A 237 9.71 20.50 23.19
C ILE A 237 9.54 20.23 21.68
N GLY A 238 10.54 20.58 20.85
CA GLY A 238 10.51 20.26 19.42
C GLY A 238 10.46 18.77 19.12
N GLN A 239 11.30 17.96 19.78
CA GLN A 239 11.28 16.50 19.66
C GLN A 239 9.97 15.90 20.14
N ALA A 240 9.41 16.44 21.22
CA ALA A 240 8.13 16.03 21.77
C ALA A 240 6.97 16.28 20.80
N LEU A 241 6.94 17.46 20.18
CA LEU A 241 5.94 17.82 19.18
C LEU A 241 6.05 16.92 17.94
N PHE A 242 7.27 16.56 17.53
CA PHE A 242 7.49 15.62 16.43
C PHE A 242 6.98 14.22 16.77
N ILE A 243 7.29 13.70 17.96
CA ILE A 243 6.78 12.41 18.44
C ILE A 243 5.25 12.45 18.54
N LEU A 244 4.69 13.54 19.06
CA LEU A 244 3.25 13.72 19.16
C LEU A 244 2.59 13.72 17.77
N LEU A 245 3.16 14.43 16.79
CA LEU A 245 2.70 14.43 15.41
C LEU A 245 2.71 13.01 14.83
N MET A 246 3.80 12.26 15.01
CA MET A 246 3.91 10.87 14.57
C MET A 246 2.82 9.99 15.19
N VAL A 247 2.55 10.11 16.50
CA VAL A 247 1.50 9.35 17.19
C VAL A 247 0.11 9.72 16.67
N ILE A 248 -0.16 11.02 16.49
CA ILE A 248 -1.44 11.52 15.96
C ILE A 248 -1.68 11.01 14.53
N LEU A 249 -0.68 11.12 13.64
CA LEU A 249 -0.79 10.66 12.26
C LEU A 249 -1.02 9.15 12.19
N ASN A 250 -0.28 8.35 12.98
CA ASN A 250 -0.52 6.92 13.08
C ASN A 250 -1.94 6.61 13.56
N GLY A 251 -2.41 7.28 14.62
CA GLY A 251 -3.76 7.09 15.14
C GLY A 251 -4.84 7.41 14.11
N ILE A 252 -4.66 8.49 13.35
CA ILE A 252 -5.58 8.89 12.27
C ILE A 252 -5.60 7.83 11.17
N PHE A 253 -4.45 7.41 10.64
CA PHE A 253 -4.38 6.45 9.54
C PHE A 253 -4.87 5.04 9.93
N ILE A 254 -4.69 4.65 11.18
CA ILE A 254 -5.26 3.40 11.72
C ILE A 254 -6.78 3.53 11.93
N SER A 255 -7.37 4.72 11.99
CA SER A 255 -8.81 4.86 12.34
C SER A 255 -9.73 5.24 11.18
N VAL A 256 -9.18 5.70 10.04
CA VAL A 256 -9.96 6.35 8.98
C VAL A 256 -10.39 5.40 7.86
N ASP A 257 -11.59 5.59 7.33
CA ASP A 257 -12.06 4.99 6.05
C ASP A 257 -12.14 3.46 6.01
N TYR A 258 -12.62 2.85 7.09
CA TYR A 258 -13.06 1.47 7.07
C TYR A 258 -14.38 1.34 6.29
N LYS A 259 -14.40 0.44 5.31
CA LYS A 259 -15.61 0.08 4.56
C LYS A 259 -15.98 -1.37 4.85
N THR A 260 -17.26 -1.59 5.13
CA THR A 260 -17.83 -2.89 5.45
C THR A 260 -19.16 -3.05 4.72
N LEU A 261 -19.59 -4.30 4.54
CA LEU A 261 -20.92 -4.68 4.04
C LEU A 261 -21.95 -4.85 5.18
N TYR A 262 -21.52 -4.75 6.44
CA TYR A 262 -22.40 -4.81 7.59
C TYR A 262 -23.34 -3.58 7.64
N PRO A 263 -24.64 -3.72 7.97
CA PRO A 263 -25.32 -4.93 8.46
C PRO A 263 -25.98 -5.80 7.37
N GLU A 264 -25.86 -5.44 6.10
CA GLU A 264 -26.60 -6.09 5.01
C GLU A 264 -26.09 -7.51 4.73
N ARG A 265 -24.76 -7.71 4.76
CA ARG A 265 -24.11 -9.02 4.65
C ARG A 265 -22.84 -9.08 5.50
N LEU A 266 -22.47 -10.29 5.89
CA LEU A 266 -21.16 -10.61 6.48
C LEU A 266 -20.25 -11.16 5.39
N MET A 267 -18.98 -10.75 5.38
CA MET A 267 -17.97 -11.27 4.47
C MET A 267 -17.59 -12.71 4.86
N GLN A 268 -17.17 -13.51 3.87
CA GLN A 268 -16.96 -14.95 4.03
C GLN A 268 -15.91 -15.33 5.09
N TRP A 269 -14.92 -14.47 5.33
CA TRP A 269 -13.81 -14.76 6.25
C TRP A 269 -14.07 -14.40 7.71
N TYR A 270 -15.17 -13.72 8.03
CA TYR A 270 -15.43 -13.18 9.37
C TYR A 270 -16.76 -13.68 9.91
N GLU A 271 -16.76 -14.14 11.17
CA GLU A 271 -17.98 -14.63 11.83
C GLU A 271 -18.87 -13.46 12.28
N ASN A 272 -18.25 -12.34 12.65
CA ASN A 272 -18.94 -11.18 13.21
C ASN A 272 -18.26 -9.88 12.76
N HIS A 273 -19.01 -8.78 12.73
CA HIS A 273 -18.51 -7.46 12.34
C HIS A 273 -17.32 -6.97 13.21
N TYR A 274 -17.29 -7.34 14.49
CA TYR A 274 -16.15 -7.02 15.36
C TYR A 274 -14.85 -7.69 14.90
N GLN A 275 -14.93 -8.94 14.44
CA GLN A 275 -13.77 -9.68 13.95
C GLN A 275 -13.24 -9.08 12.64
N GLU A 276 -14.14 -8.70 11.73
CA GLU A 276 -13.81 -7.97 10.49
C GLU A 276 -13.05 -6.68 10.80
N LEU A 277 -13.62 -5.82 11.64
CA LEU A 277 -13.00 -4.52 11.95
C LEU A 277 -11.66 -4.70 12.67
N MET A 278 -11.58 -5.62 13.63
CA MET A 278 -10.33 -5.89 14.35
C MET A 278 -9.25 -6.42 13.41
N PHE A 279 -9.61 -7.26 12.44
CA PHE A 279 -8.68 -7.76 11.44
C PHE A 279 -8.10 -6.63 10.60
N TYR A 280 -8.93 -5.71 10.09
CA TYR A 280 -8.45 -4.55 9.34
C TYR A 280 -7.58 -3.60 10.17
N VAL A 281 -7.95 -3.35 11.44
CA VAL A 281 -7.12 -2.55 12.37
C VAL A 281 -5.77 -3.20 12.59
N CYS A 282 -5.72 -4.52 12.83
CA CYS A 282 -4.47 -5.25 13.02
C CYS A 282 -3.58 -5.21 11.77
N LEU A 283 -4.16 -5.37 10.58
CA LEU A 283 -3.42 -5.34 9.32
C LEU A 283 -2.75 -3.96 9.12
N ARG A 284 -3.52 -2.88 9.23
CA ARG A 284 -3.03 -1.50 9.11
C ARG A 284 -1.99 -1.14 10.16
N ALA A 285 -2.19 -1.56 11.42
CA ALA A 285 -1.25 -1.32 12.49
C ALA A 285 0.08 -2.07 12.25
N GLY A 286 0.01 -3.33 11.81
CA GLY A 286 1.18 -4.13 11.44
C GLY A 286 1.96 -3.51 10.29
N ALA A 287 1.29 -3.12 9.21
CA ALA A 287 1.89 -2.44 8.06
C ALA A 287 2.55 -1.12 8.47
N SER A 288 1.87 -0.29 9.26
CA SER A 288 2.41 0.98 9.76
C SER A 288 3.65 0.78 10.64
N ALA A 289 3.65 -0.23 11.51
CA ALA A 289 4.81 -0.56 12.34
C ALA A 289 6.02 -1.01 11.50
N PHE A 290 5.79 -1.81 10.47
CA PHE A 290 6.84 -2.23 9.53
C PHE A 290 7.41 -1.02 8.77
N CYS A 291 6.55 -0.15 8.25
CA CYS A 291 6.91 1.09 7.58
C CYS A 291 7.76 2.03 8.45
N LEU A 292 7.50 2.10 9.76
CA LEU A 292 8.25 2.96 10.68
C LEU A 292 9.60 2.37 11.13
N THR A 293 9.85 1.08 10.88
CA THR A 293 11.06 0.40 11.33
C THR A 293 12.36 1.04 10.76
N PRO A 294 12.47 1.33 9.45
CA PRO A 294 13.63 2.03 8.91
C PRO A 294 13.83 3.42 9.51
N VAL A 295 12.74 4.13 9.79
CA VAL A 295 12.77 5.47 10.40
C VAL A 295 13.31 5.39 11.84
N MET A 296 12.91 4.36 12.59
CA MET A 296 13.46 4.08 13.91
C MET A 296 14.97 3.81 13.86
N PHE A 297 15.45 2.99 12.90
CA PHE A 297 16.89 2.75 12.72
C PHE A 297 17.65 4.03 12.35
N LEU A 298 17.06 4.87 11.50
CA LEU A 298 17.64 6.15 11.11
C LEU A 298 17.86 7.05 12.34
N PHE A 299 16.82 7.31 13.14
CA PHE A 299 16.93 8.23 14.27
C PHE A 299 17.63 7.65 15.52
N SER A 300 17.74 6.32 15.63
CA SER A 300 18.47 5.69 16.75
C SER A 300 19.98 5.62 16.52
N SER A 301 20.44 5.70 15.27
CA SER A 301 21.88 5.65 14.96
C SER A 301 22.57 6.95 15.34
N ARG A 302 23.58 6.85 16.21
CA ARG A 302 24.47 7.97 16.60
C ARG A 302 25.47 8.37 15.51
N ASN A 303 25.57 7.58 14.44
CA ASN A 303 26.42 7.84 13.28
C ASN A 303 25.56 7.77 12.02
N ASN A 304 24.52 8.59 11.99
CA ASN A 304 23.57 8.65 10.89
C ASN A 304 24.11 9.59 9.81
N ILE A 305 23.94 9.21 8.55
CA ILE A 305 24.21 10.05 7.37
C ILE A 305 23.56 11.44 7.47
N LEU A 306 22.38 11.55 8.11
CA LEU A 306 21.76 12.85 8.35
C LEU A 306 22.66 13.76 9.20
N LEU A 307 23.26 13.27 10.30
CA LEU A 307 24.17 14.10 11.10
C LEU A 307 25.35 14.61 10.26
N TRP A 308 25.85 13.78 9.34
CA TRP A 308 26.95 14.17 8.44
C TRP A 308 26.54 15.18 7.34
N LEU A 309 25.25 15.25 7.00
CA LEU A 309 24.70 16.21 6.03
C LEU A 309 24.35 17.57 6.68
N ILE A 310 24.22 17.62 8.01
CA ILE A 310 23.81 18.83 8.74
C ILE A 310 25.01 19.53 9.43
N ASP A 311 26.11 18.81 9.67
CA ASP A 311 27.40 19.35 10.15
C ASP A 311 28.27 19.92 9.00
#